data_AF-A0A1L8DHQ1-F1
#
_entry.id   AF-A0A1L8DHQ1-F1
#
_cell.length_a   1.000
_cell.length_b   1.000
_cell.length_c   1.000
_cell.angle_alpha   90.00
_cell.angle_beta   90.00
_cell.angle_gamma   90.00
#
_symmetry.space_group_name_H-M   'P 1'
#
loop_
_entity.id
_entity.type
_entity.pdbx_description
1 polymer ?
#
loop_
_entity_poly.entity_id
_entity_poly.type
_entity_poly.pdbx_seq_one_letter_code
_entity_poly.pdbx_strand_id
1 'polypeptide(L)'
;MSTEAEGLEKEKNSQRNIGQMTENALKRKERLQSLKRKANNNFPEVENSTESKKIFRNYESHDLQISTQKAEPGCVEAEVRIQLDSMTIPIVIDEIDIANLAPRKPDWDLKRDVTKKLEFLERKTQKAIAELIRERLRTG
;
A
#
# COMPACT_ATOMS: atom_id res chain seq x y z
N MET A 1 -8.69 -38.50 9.32
CA MET A 1 -10.18 -38.45 9.30
C MET A 1 -10.79 -37.39 10.22
N SER A 2 -10.01 -36.59 10.97
CA SER A 2 -10.58 -35.61 11.93
C SER A 2 -10.57 -34.15 11.45
N THR A 3 -9.90 -33.83 10.33
CA THR A 3 -9.75 -32.45 9.83
C THR A 3 -10.86 -32.01 8.87
N GLU A 4 -11.57 -32.94 8.24
CA GLU A 4 -12.69 -32.63 7.33
C GLU A 4 -13.99 -32.28 8.09
N ALA A 5 -14.18 -32.84 9.29
CA ALA A 5 -15.35 -32.57 10.11
C ALA A 5 -15.36 -31.15 10.72
N GLU A 6 -14.19 -30.62 11.13
CA GLU A 6 -14.09 -29.26 11.69
C GLU A 6 -14.26 -28.15 10.64
N GLY A 7 -13.87 -28.40 9.38
CA GLY A 7 -14.05 -27.43 8.28
C GLY A 7 -15.53 -27.22 7.93
N LEU A 8 -16.31 -28.30 7.88
CA LEU A 8 -17.74 -28.28 7.59
C LEU A 8 -18.57 -27.59 8.69
N GLU A 9 -18.15 -27.67 9.96
CA GLU A 9 -18.82 -26.94 11.04
C GLU A 9 -18.58 -25.43 10.98
N LYS A 10 -17.36 -25.00 10.64
CA LYS A 10 -17.03 -23.58 10.47
C LYS A 10 -17.80 -22.96 9.31
N GLU A 11 -17.94 -23.67 8.20
CA GLU A 11 -18.67 -23.19 7.03
C GLU A 11 -20.17 -23.08 7.30
N LYS A 12 -20.76 -24.09 7.97
CA LYS A 12 -22.16 -24.03 8.45
C LYS A 12 -22.39 -22.88 9.44
N ASN A 13 -21.44 -22.62 10.33
CA ASN A 13 -21.57 -21.51 11.29
C ASN A 13 -21.45 -20.14 10.61
N SER A 14 -20.55 -20.01 9.63
CA SER A 14 -20.43 -18.80 8.80
C SER A 14 -21.72 -18.53 8.01
N GLN A 15 -22.30 -19.56 7.36
CA GLN A 15 -23.57 -19.45 6.64
C GLN A 15 -24.75 -19.06 7.56
N ARG A 16 -24.82 -19.61 8.78
CA ARG A 16 -25.82 -19.20 9.79
C ARG A 16 -25.63 -17.75 10.22
N ASN A 17 -24.38 -17.31 10.42
CA ASN A 17 -24.06 -15.92 10.79
C ASN A 17 -24.38 -14.91 9.68
N ILE A 18 -24.16 -15.26 8.41
CA ILE A 18 -24.49 -14.42 7.25
C ILE A 18 -26.01 -14.21 7.17
N GLY A 19 -26.80 -15.26 7.40
CA GLY A 19 -28.27 -15.16 7.49
C GLY A 19 -28.73 -14.24 8.63
N GLN A 20 -28.14 -14.36 9.82
CA GLN A 20 -28.47 -13.51 10.97
C GLN A 20 -28.06 -12.04 10.76
N MET A 21 -26.94 -11.78 10.07
CA MET A 21 -26.47 -10.41 9.80
C MET A 21 -27.42 -9.65 8.88
N THR A 22 -27.93 -10.30 7.83
CA THR A 22 -28.89 -9.70 6.90
C THR A 22 -30.25 -9.43 7.57
N GLU A 23 -30.74 -10.37 8.38
CA GLU A 23 -31.98 -10.22 9.14
C GLU A 23 -31.88 -9.06 10.16
N ASN A 24 -30.76 -8.96 10.86
CA ASN A 24 -30.50 -7.87 11.81
C ASN A 24 -30.39 -6.50 11.11
N ALA A 25 -29.80 -6.45 9.92
CA ALA A 25 -29.71 -5.23 9.12
C ALA A 25 -31.10 -4.73 8.68
N LEU A 26 -31.99 -5.64 8.25
CA LEU A 26 -33.37 -5.31 7.88
C LEU A 26 -34.17 -4.78 9.08
N LYS A 27 -34.11 -5.46 10.23
CA LYS A 27 -34.75 -4.99 11.48
C LYS A 27 -34.28 -3.59 11.88
N ARG A 28 -32.97 -3.30 11.75
CA ARG A 28 -32.42 -1.95 12.01
C ARG A 28 -32.96 -0.93 11.03
N LYS A 29 -33.02 -1.25 9.73
CA LYS A 29 -33.56 -0.38 8.68
C LYS A 29 -35.01 0.00 8.95
N GLU A 30 -35.87 -0.97 9.28
CA GLU A 30 -37.28 -0.73 9.61
C GLU A 30 -37.43 0.14 10.86
N ARG A 31 -36.65 -0.15 11.91
CA ARG A 31 -36.64 0.67 13.13
C ARG A 31 -36.24 2.12 12.84
N LEU A 32 -35.18 2.35 12.06
CA LEU A 32 -34.74 3.70 11.66
C LEU A 32 -35.79 4.39 10.78
N GLN A 33 -36.43 3.67 9.87
CA GLN A 33 -37.50 4.23 9.04
C GLN A 33 -38.71 4.63 9.88
N SER A 34 -39.06 3.84 10.89
CA SER A 34 -40.13 4.19 11.85
C SER A 34 -39.78 5.43 12.68
N LEU A 35 -38.53 5.56 13.12
CA LEU A 35 -38.04 6.74 13.82
C LEU A 35 -38.05 7.97 12.92
N LYS A 36 -37.65 7.84 11.66
CA LYS A 36 -37.70 8.95 10.68
C LYS A 36 -39.13 9.40 10.40
N ARG A 37 -40.07 8.46 10.23
CA ARG A 37 -41.51 8.77 10.07
C ARG A 37 -42.08 9.45 11.32
N LYS A 38 -41.73 8.97 12.51
CA LYS A 38 -42.14 9.58 13.78
C LYS A 38 -41.54 10.97 13.99
N ALA A 39 -40.28 11.17 13.63
CA ALA A 39 -39.65 12.49 13.63
C ALA A 39 -40.38 13.44 12.68
N ASN A 40 -40.63 13.02 11.43
CA ASN A 40 -41.39 13.84 10.48
C ASN A 40 -42.80 14.21 10.97
N ASN A 41 -43.46 13.34 11.75
CA ASN A 41 -44.79 13.62 12.28
C ASN A 41 -44.79 14.46 13.56
N ASN A 42 -43.67 14.55 14.29
CA ASN A 42 -43.56 15.30 15.55
C ASN A 42 -42.95 16.71 15.40
N PHE A 43 -42.51 17.09 14.19
CA PHE A 43 -42.07 18.44 13.90
C PHE A 43 -43.03 19.08 12.89
N PRO A 44 -43.69 20.21 13.20
CA PRO A 44 -44.32 21.00 12.16
C PRO A 44 -43.23 21.41 11.17
N GLU A 45 -43.57 21.50 9.88
CA GLU A 45 -42.68 21.99 8.81
C GLU A 45 -42.04 23.32 9.24
N VAL A 46 -40.83 23.24 9.81
CA VAL A 46 -39.96 24.40 9.91
C VAL A 46 -39.38 24.56 8.53
N GLU A 47 -39.98 25.46 7.77
CA GLU A 47 -39.47 25.95 6.50
C GLU A 47 -37.95 26.10 6.58
N ASN A 48 -37.28 25.41 5.65
CA ASN A 48 -35.90 25.68 5.24
C ASN A 48 -35.02 26.16 6.40
N SER A 49 -34.52 25.22 7.21
CA SER A 49 -33.24 25.45 7.86
C SER A 49 -32.31 25.83 6.72
N THR A 50 -32.01 27.11 6.62
CA THR A 50 -31.05 27.66 5.69
C THR A 50 -29.82 26.81 5.89
N GLU A 51 -29.59 25.87 4.98
CA GLU A 51 -28.30 25.23 4.83
C GLU A 51 -27.34 26.40 4.84
N SER A 52 -26.59 26.53 5.93
CA SER A 52 -25.67 27.63 6.13
C SER A 52 -24.76 27.56 4.93
N LYS A 53 -25.04 28.38 3.90
CA LYS A 53 -24.24 28.43 2.68
C LYS A 53 -22.87 28.75 3.21
N LYS A 54 -21.98 27.76 3.23
CA LYS A 54 -20.61 27.96 3.70
C LYS A 54 -20.01 28.88 2.68
N ILE A 55 -20.07 30.19 2.95
CA ILE A 55 -19.42 31.20 2.15
C ILE A 55 -17.94 30.92 2.39
N PHE A 56 -17.28 30.27 1.42
CA PHE A 56 -15.84 30.25 1.38
C PHE A 56 -15.43 31.70 1.13
N ARG A 57 -15.21 32.42 2.23
CA ARG A 57 -14.66 33.76 2.21
C ARG A 57 -13.20 33.58 1.81
N ASN A 58 -12.94 33.61 0.52
CA ASN A 58 -11.58 33.67 0.01
C ASN A 58 -11.04 35.05 0.39
N TYR A 59 -10.51 35.16 1.60
CA TYR A 59 -10.00 36.42 2.14
C TYR A 59 -8.69 36.77 1.45
N GLU A 60 -8.62 37.93 0.82
CA GLU A 60 -7.33 38.50 0.42
C GLU A 60 -6.65 39.10 1.65
N SER A 61 -5.40 38.70 1.88
CA SER A 61 -4.57 39.26 2.94
C SER A 61 -4.39 40.76 2.70
N HIS A 62 -4.73 41.58 3.71
CA HIS A 62 -4.51 43.04 3.66
C HIS A 62 -3.05 43.43 3.93
N ASP A 63 -2.19 42.46 4.26
CA ASP A 63 -0.78 42.65 4.51
C ASP A 63 0.02 42.63 3.20
N LEU A 64 0.74 43.72 2.92
CA LEU A 64 1.55 43.91 1.71
C LEU A 64 2.70 42.89 1.60
N GLN A 65 3.08 42.23 2.70
CA GLN A 65 4.11 41.19 2.71
C GLN A 65 3.57 39.81 2.30
N ILE A 66 2.25 39.59 2.33
CA ILE A 66 1.62 38.29 2.04
C ILE A 66 0.98 38.35 0.65
N SER A 67 1.81 38.15 -0.37
CA SER A 67 1.34 38.04 -1.76
C SER A 67 0.77 36.65 -2.01
N THR A 68 -0.55 36.53 -2.05
CA THR A 68 -1.23 35.32 -2.50
C THR A 68 -1.26 35.29 -4.01
N GLN A 69 -0.37 34.52 -4.64
CA GLN A 69 -0.46 34.26 -6.07
C GLN A 69 -1.73 33.43 -6.34
N LYS A 70 -2.61 33.96 -7.18
CA LYS A 70 -3.82 33.26 -7.62
C LYS A 70 -3.39 32.10 -8.53
N ALA A 71 -3.58 30.87 -8.07
CA ALA A 71 -3.30 29.69 -8.89
C ALA A 71 -4.40 29.52 -9.94
N GLU A 72 -4.01 29.50 -11.21
CA GLU A 72 -4.91 29.07 -12.29
C GLU A 72 -5.12 27.55 -12.21
N PRO A 73 -6.32 27.04 -12.53
CA PRO A 73 -6.54 25.61 -12.59
C PRO A 73 -5.57 24.98 -13.60
N GLY A 74 -4.93 23.89 -13.21
CA GLY A 74 -4.05 23.13 -14.11
C GLY A 74 -4.82 22.62 -15.33
N CYS A 75 -4.13 22.49 -16.46
CA CYS A 75 -4.70 21.89 -17.68
C CYS A 75 -4.93 20.39 -17.46
N VAL A 76 -6.20 19.99 -17.34
CA VAL A 76 -6.61 18.61 -17.09
C VAL A 76 -6.26 17.72 -18.29
N GLU A 77 -6.33 18.27 -19.50
CA GLU A 77 -6.05 17.55 -20.74
C GLU A 77 -4.59 17.10 -20.83
N ALA A 78 -3.65 17.88 -20.27
CA ALA A 78 -2.23 17.52 -20.25
C ALA A 78 -1.97 16.33 -19.31
N GLU A 79 -2.57 16.35 -18.12
CA GLU A 79 -2.44 15.27 -17.14
C GLU A 79 -3.05 13.96 -17.65
N VAL A 80 -4.24 14.04 -18.28
CA VAL A 80 -4.90 12.88 -18.87
C VAL A 80 -4.06 12.27 -20.00
N ARG A 81 -3.39 13.10 -20.82
CA ARG A 81 -2.46 12.60 -21.85
C ARG A 81 -1.28 11.86 -21.25
N ILE A 82 -0.64 12.41 -20.21
CA ILE A 82 0.47 11.75 -19.51
C ILE A 82 0.05 10.39 -18.95
N GLN A 83 -1.16 10.31 -18.38
CA GLN A 83 -1.70 9.07 -17.86
C GLN A 83 -1.97 8.04 -18.96
N LEU A 84 -2.57 8.46 -20.08
CA LEU A 84 -2.77 7.60 -21.24
C LEU A 84 -1.43 7.10 -21.81
N ASP A 85 -0.44 7.98 -21.96
CA ASP A 85 0.89 7.61 -22.43
C ASP A 85 1.54 6.61 -21.46
N SER A 86 1.44 6.84 -20.14
CA SER A 86 1.97 5.90 -19.14
C SER A 86 1.30 4.53 -19.17
N MET A 87 0.03 4.47 -19.57
CA MET A 87 -0.75 3.24 -19.68
C MET A 87 -0.45 2.48 -20.98
N THR A 88 0.06 3.16 -22.01
CA THR A 88 0.51 2.52 -23.26
C THR A 88 1.88 1.87 -23.12
N ILE A 89 2.72 2.33 -22.19
CA ILE A 89 4.01 1.71 -21.91
C ILE A 89 3.73 0.33 -21.33
N PRO A 90 4.06 -0.78 -22.03
CA PRO A 90 3.89 -2.10 -21.46
C PRO A 90 4.77 -2.16 -20.23
N ILE A 91 4.18 -2.50 -19.09
CA ILE A 91 4.94 -2.79 -17.87
C ILE A 91 5.77 -4.03 -18.21
N VAL A 92 7.02 -3.81 -18.62
CA VAL A 92 7.99 -4.88 -18.80
C VAL A 92 8.35 -5.32 -17.38
N ILE A 93 7.52 -6.22 -16.86
CA ILE A 93 7.89 -7.01 -15.70
C ILE A 93 8.99 -7.92 -16.25
N ASP A 94 10.25 -7.52 -16.07
CA ASP A 94 11.37 -8.44 -16.17
C ASP A 94 10.96 -9.64 -15.33
N GLU A 95 10.82 -10.79 -16.00
CA GLU A 95 10.25 -12.01 -15.42
C GLU A 95 10.88 -12.23 -14.05
N ILE A 96 10.07 -12.03 -13.00
CA ILE A 96 10.54 -12.19 -11.62
C ILE A 96 10.82 -13.69 -11.48
N ASP A 97 12.10 -14.04 -11.59
CA ASP A 97 12.57 -15.42 -11.56
C ASP A 97 12.12 -16.09 -10.26
N ILE A 98 11.09 -16.93 -10.37
CA ILE A 98 10.36 -17.55 -9.25
C ILE A 98 11.30 -18.46 -8.42
N ALA A 99 12.43 -18.88 -9.00
CA ALA A 99 13.48 -19.61 -8.30
C ALA A 99 14.19 -18.76 -7.23
N ASN A 100 14.18 -17.44 -7.34
CA ASN A 100 14.78 -16.51 -6.37
C ASN A 100 13.87 -16.21 -5.17
N LEU A 101 12.56 -16.49 -5.28
CA LEU A 101 11.54 -16.24 -4.26
C LEU A 101 11.31 -17.45 -3.32
N ALA A 102 11.83 -18.62 -3.67
CA ALA A 102 11.77 -19.81 -2.83
C ALA A 102 12.46 -19.57 -1.46
N PRO A 103 12.06 -20.27 -0.38
CA PRO A 103 12.75 -20.20 0.90
C PRO A 103 14.21 -20.62 0.72
N ARG A 104 15.12 -19.65 0.76
CA ARG A 104 16.55 -19.92 0.65
C ARG A 104 17.09 -20.47 1.97
N LYS A 105 18.23 -21.16 1.92
CA LYS A 105 18.93 -21.63 3.12
C LYS A 105 19.18 -20.44 4.06
N PRO A 106 19.07 -20.57 5.39
CA PRO A 106 19.31 -19.46 6.33
C PRO A 106 20.69 -18.82 6.16
N ASP A 107 21.69 -19.59 5.70
CA ASP A 107 23.06 -19.11 5.47
C ASP A 107 23.26 -18.41 4.11
N TRP A 108 22.24 -18.35 3.26
CA TRP A 108 22.29 -17.74 1.92
C TRP A 108 22.80 -16.30 1.98
N ASP A 109 22.24 -15.54 2.91
CA ASP A 109 22.49 -14.10 3.03
C ASP A 109 23.91 -13.86 3.55
N LEU A 110 24.30 -14.66 4.55
CA LEU A 110 25.65 -14.67 5.08
C LEU A 110 26.68 -15.01 4.00
N LYS A 111 26.40 -16.01 3.16
CA LYS A 111 27.30 -16.38 2.06
C LYS A 111 27.45 -15.25 1.05
N ARG A 112 26.35 -14.59 0.64
CA ARG A 112 26.40 -13.48 -0.31
C ARG A 112 27.23 -12.30 0.22
N ASP A 113 27.08 -11.98 1.49
CA ASP A 113 27.74 -10.81 2.07
C ASP A 113 29.21 -11.09 2.42
N VAL A 114 29.56 -12.35 2.70
CA VAL A 114 30.92 -12.80 2.99
C VAL A 114 31.74 -13.07 1.73
N THR A 115 31.14 -13.55 0.63
CA THR A 115 31.86 -13.90 -0.60
C THR A 115 32.65 -12.74 -1.17
N LYS A 116 32.08 -11.53 -1.22
CA LYS A 116 32.77 -10.34 -1.71
C LYS A 116 34.01 -9.98 -0.88
N LYS A 117 33.94 -10.19 0.44
CA LYS A 117 35.07 -9.94 1.36
C LYS A 117 36.15 -11.01 1.20
N LEU A 118 35.74 -12.28 1.07
CA LEU A 118 36.67 -13.39 0.82
C LEU A 118 37.41 -13.24 -0.50
N GLU A 119 36.73 -12.85 -1.58
CA GLU A 119 37.36 -12.67 -2.90
C GLU A 119 38.45 -11.59 -2.87
N PHE A 120 38.23 -10.50 -2.14
CA PHE A 120 39.24 -9.46 -1.96
C PHE A 120 40.43 -9.94 -1.13
N LEU A 121 40.16 -10.70 -0.07
CA LEU A 121 41.19 -11.25 0.80
C LEU A 121 42.01 -12.33 0.07
N GLU A 122 41.36 -13.20 -0.69
CA GLU A 122 41.98 -14.26 -1.48
C GLU A 122 43.00 -13.69 -2.46
N ARG A 123 42.64 -12.64 -3.20
CA ARG A 123 43.58 -11.94 -4.10
C ARG A 123 44.81 -11.41 -3.39
N LYS A 124 44.65 -10.84 -2.18
CA LYS A 124 45.79 -10.38 -1.37
C LYS A 124 46.64 -11.54 -0.87
N THR A 125 46.02 -12.63 -0.43
CA THR A 125 46.74 -13.82 0.04
C THR A 125 47.53 -14.47 -1.08
N GLN A 126 46.97 -14.62 -2.28
CA GLN A 126 47.68 -15.15 -3.44
C GLN A 126 48.88 -14.27 -3.82
N LYS A 127 48.72 -12.93 -3.77
CA LYS A 127 49.83 -12.00 -3.99
C LYS A 127 50.94 -12.16 -2.94
N ALA A 128 50.58 -12.21 -1.66
CA ALA A 128 51.55 -12.42 -0.57
C ALA A 128 52.27 -13.77 -0.69
N ILE A 129 51.55 -14.84 -1.07
CA ILE A 129 52.13 -16.16 -1.34
C ILE A 129 53.15 -16.07 -2.50
N ALA A 130 52.79 -15.41 -3.60
CA ALA A 130 53.68 -15.24 -4.74
C ALA A 130 54.94 -14.41 -4.41
N GLU A 131 54.80 -13.37 -3.59
CA GLU A 131 55.93 -12.56 -3.10
C GLU A 131 56.85 -13.40 -2.21
N LEU A 132 56.31 -14.15 -1.26
CA LEU A 132 57.08 -15.01 -0.36
C LEU A 132 57.83 -16.13 -1.10
N ILE A 133 57.23 -16.70 -2.15
CA ILE A 133 57.91 -17.66 -3.03
C ILE A 133 59.06 -16.99 -3.79
N ARG A 134 58.87 -15.78 -4.32
CA ARG A 134 59.94 -15.04 -5.02
C ARG A 134 61.12 -14.71 -4.12
N GLU A 135 60.85 -14.32 -2.87
CA GLU A 135 61.92 -14.04 -1.89
C GLU A 135 62.70 -15.32 -1.56
N ARG A 136 62.01 -16.43 -1.32
CA ARG A 136 62.65 -17.73 -1.07
C ARG A 136 63.54 -18.18 -2.21
N LEU A 137 63.13 -18.01 -3.47
CA LEU A 137 63.95 -18.36 -4.64
C LEU A 137 65.13 -17.41 -4.88
N ARG A 138 65.14 -16.23 -4.24
CA ARG A 138 66.25 -15.27 -4.32
C ARG A 138 67.27 -15.48 -3.20
N THR A 139 66.80 -15.94 -2.03
CA THR A 139 67.65 -16.17 -0.85
C THR A 139 68.21 -17.59 -0.77
N GLY A 140 67.48 -18.58 -1.28
CA GLY A 140 68.00 -19.93 -1.53
C GLY A 140 68.71 -20.02 -2.86
#